data_AF-A0A924KZV1-F1
#
_entry.id   AF-A0A924KZV1-F1
#
_cell.length_a   1.000
_cell.length_b   1.000
_cell.length_c   1.000
_cell.angle_alpha   90.00
_cell.angle_beta   90.00
_cell.angle_gamma   90.00
#
_symmetry.space_group_name_H-M   'P 1'
#
loop_
_entity.id
_entity.type
_entity.pdbx_description
1 polymer ?
#
loop_
_entity_poly.entity_id
_entity_poly.type
_entity_poly.pdbx_seq_one_letter_code
_entity_poly.pdbx_strand_id
1 'polypeptide(L)'
;MNSVTKDYLAEIIFKKASENIDQYRESKQQQFDNEPYPGATDEEVLDFIITIPYFDVKLKDFLLGNLADNTIIISQSWENEFIKNTKLWAESFEWLHGNDYFLSEAHTSGINKNKHFLTLPY
;
A
#
# COMPACT_ATOMS: atom_id res chain seq x y z
N MET A 1 7.79 22.36 -2.23
CA MET A 1 8.45 21.05 -2.42
C MET A 1 9.10 20.72 -1.10
N ASN A 2 8.88 19.51 -0.60
CA ASN A 2 9.35 19.07 0.71
C ASN A 2 10.19 17.81 0.54
N SER A 3 11.29 17.71 1.27
CA SER A 3 12.04 16.46 1.41
C SER A 3 11.32 15.60 2.43
N VAL A 4 10.91 14.40 2.05
CA VAL A 4 10.26 13.43 2.93
C VAL A 4 11.07 12.15 2.98
N THR A 5 10.99 11.45 4.12
CA THR A 5 11.64 10.16 4.29
C THR A 5 10.73 9.03 3.80
N LYS A 6 11.33 7.89 3.48
CA LYS A 6 10.61 6.63 3.26
C LYS A 6 9.72 6.30 4.46
N ASP A 7 10.24 6.45 5.67
CA ASP A 7 9.52 6.15 6.92
C ASP A 7 8.25 6.99 7.07
N TYR A 8 8.28 8.25 6.65
CA TYR A 8 7.11 9.11 6.64
C TYR A 8 6.00 8.56 5.71
N LEU A 9 6.36 8.08 4.52
CA LEU A 9 5.40 7.47 3.60
C LEU A 9 4.91 6.11 4.11
N ALA A 10 5.80 5.31 4.69
CA ALA A 10 5.44 4.03 5.30
C ALA A 10 4.48 4.21 6.48
N GLU A 11 4.65 5.25 7.29
CA GLU A 11 3.74 5.58 8.39
C GLU A 11 2.32 5.94 7.89
N ILE A 12 2.22 6.65 6.77
CA ILE A 12 0.91 6.93 6.12
C ILE A 12 0.24 5.62 5.70
N ILE A 13 0.99 4.72 5.06
CA ILE A 13 0.47 3.42 4.64
C ILE A 13 0.03 2.60 5.85
N PHE A 14 0.87 2.49 6.88
CA PHE A 14 0.56 1.77 8.11
C PHE A 14 -0.74 2.28 8.74
N LYS A 15 -0.90 3.60 8.90
CA LYS A 15 -2.11 4.20 9.45
C LYS A 15 -3.35 3.83 8.65
N LYS A 16 -3.26 3.90 7.31
CA LYS A 16 -4.39 3.61 6.42
C LYS A 16 -4.72 2.12 6.32
N ALA A 17 -3.73 1.25 6.23
CA ALA A 17 -3.94 -0.19 6.26
C ALA A 17 -4.55 -0.62 7.61
N SER A 18 -4.09 -0.04 8.72
CA SER A 18 -4.59 -0.34 10.07
C SER A 18 -6.04 0.09 10.32
N GLU A 19 -6.55 1.10 9.62
CA GLU A 19 -7.94 1.58 9.80
C GLU A 19 -8.99 0.48 9.54
N ASN A 20 -8.71 -0.42 8.59
CA ASN A 20 -9.65 -1.48 8.18
C ASN A 20 -9.04 -2.89 8.29
N ILE A 21 -7.94 -3.06 9.04
CA ILE A 21 -7.20 -4.33 9.06
C ILE A 21 -8.00 -5.48 9.67
N ASP A 22 -8.87 -5.20 10.63
CA ASP A 22 -9.70 -6.24 11.24
C ASP A 22 -10.67 -6.84 10.21
N GLN A 23 -11.23 -6.01 9.32
CA GLN A 23 -12.08 -6.47 8.21
C GLN A 23 -11.30 -7.32 7.20
N TYR A 24 -10.06 -6.92 6.90
CA TYR A 24 -9.14 -7.70 6.06
C TYR A 24 -8.87 -9.09 6.67
N ARG A 25 -8.51 -9.15 7.96
CA ARG A 25 -8.22 -10.41 8.67
C ARG A 25 -9.44 -11.33 8.75
N GLU A 26 -10.61 -10.76 9.06
CA GLU A 26 -11.88 -11.49 9.12
C GLU A 26 -12.22 -12.13 7.77
N SER A 27 -12.03 -11.41 6.66
CA SER A 27 -12.35 -11.91 5.32
C SER A 27 -11.43 -13.05 4.87
N LYS A 28 -10.15 -12.97 5.26
CA LYS A 28 -9.14 -13.98 4.95
C LYS A 28 -9.27 -15.24 5.80
N GLN A 29 -10.23 -15.27 6.74
CA GLN A 29 -10.34 -16.33 7.76
C GLN A 29 -9.01 -16.56 8.50
N GLN A 30 -8.15 -15.55 8.53
CA GLN A 30 -6.95 -15.55 9.35
C GLN A 30 -7.40 -15.24 10.78
N GLN A 31 -8.05 -16.23 11.39
CA GLN A 31 -8.15 -16.32 12.83
C GLN A 31 -6.74 -16.65 13.32
N PHE A 32 -5.90 -15.63 13.44
CA PHE A 32 -4.74 -15.77 14.29
C PHE A 32 -5.26 -16.14 15.68
N ASP A 33 -4.82 -17.28 16.22
CA ASP A 33 -5.00 -17.66 17.64
C ASP A 33 -4.31 -16.66 18.61
N ASN A 34 -3.83 -15.53 18.08
CA ASN A 34 -2.96 -14.59 18.75
C ASN A 34 -3.71 -13.30 19.07
N GLU A 35 -3.31 -12.73 20.20
CA GLU A 35 -3.80 -11.51 20.84
C GLU A 35 -4.22 -10.41 19.86
N PRO A 36 -5.26 -9.62 20.19
CA PRO A 36 -5.69 -8.50 19.37
C PRO A 36 -4.52 -7.53 19.14
N TYR A 37 -3.96 -7.57 17.93
CA TYR A 37 -2.87 -6.69 17.53
C TYR A 37 -3.44 -5.30 17.24
N PRO A 38 -2.92 -4.23 17.89
CA PRO A 38 -3.39 -2.87 17.65
C PRO A 38 -2.83 -2.34 16.31
N GLY A 39 -3.41 -2.79 15.21
CA GLY A 39 -3.07 -2.35 13.84
C GLY A 39 -2.48 -3.45 12.97
N ALA A 40 -2.11 -3.06 11.74
CA ALA A 40 -1.49 -3.94 10.76
C ALA A 40 -0.08 -4.37 11.20
N THR A 41 0.27 -5.62 10.91
CA THR A 41 1.63 -6.14 11.06
C THR A 41 2.52 -5.65 9.93
N ASP A 42 3.84 -5.72 10.13
CA ASP A 42 4.80 -5.37 9.07
C ASP A 42 4.59 -6.21 7.80
N GLU A 43 4.23 -7.49 7.94
CA GLU A 43 3.93 -8.38 6.82
C GLU A 43 2.68 -7.92 6.05
N GLU A 44 1.61 -7.53 6.74
CA GLU A 44 0.39 -7.01 6.11
C GLU A 44 0.65 -5.66 5.42
N VAL A 45 1.51 -4.81 5.98
CA VAL A 45 1.92 -3.55 5.33
C VAL A 45 2.76 -3.82 4.08
N LEU A 46 3.65 -4.80 4.11
CA LEU A 46 4.43 -5.21 2.94
C LEU A 46 3.52 -5.76 1.84
N ASP A 47 2.57 -6.63 2.18
CA ASP A 47 1.58 -7.15 1.23
C ASP A 47 0.77 -6.00 0.62
N PHE A 48 0.30 -5.06 1.45
CA PHE A 48 -0.41 -3.86 0.98
C PHE A 48 0.40 -3.06 -0.05
N ILE A 49 1.70 -2.83 0.19
CA ILE A 49 2.59 -2.10 -0.72
C ILE A 49 2.79 -2.86 -2.03
N ILE A 50 2.92 -4.19 -1.97
CA ILE A 50 3.13 -5.02 -3.16
C ILE A 50 1.86 -5.05 -4.02
N THR A 51 0.69 -5.15 -3.40
CA THR A 51 -0.57 -5.36 -4.12
C THR A 51 -1.24 -4.07 -4.57
N ILE A 52 -0.91 -2.91 -4.00
CA ILE A 52 -1.56 -1.63 -4.37
C ILE A 52 -1.42 -1.35 -5.88
N PRO A 53 -2.54 -1.21 -6.62
CA PRO A 53 -2.48 -1.06 -8.07
C PRO A 53 -2.19 0.38 -8.51
N TYR A 54 -2.12 1.33 -7.58
CA TYR A 54 -1.97 2.76 -7.91
C TYR A 54 -0.53 3.24 -7.91
N PHE A 55 0.41 2.42 -7.45
CA PHE A 55 1.83 2.74 -7.41
C PHE A 55 2.59 2.00 -8.50
N ASP A 56 3.52 2.69 -9.15
CA ASP A 56 4.43 2.05 -10.08
C ASP A 56 5.46 1.18 -9.34
N VAL A 57 6.18 0.36 -10.12
CA VAL A 57 7.19 -0.56 -9.57
C VAL A 57 8.28 0.20 -8.81
N LYS A 58 8.71 1.36 -9.31
CA LYS A 58 9.78 2.13 -8.66
C LYS A 58 9.36 2.70 -7.31
N LEU A 59 8.14 3.22 -7.20
CA LEU A 59 7.61 3.71 -5.92
C LEU A 59 7.47 2.57 -4.92
N LYS A 60 7.03 1.38 -5.35
CA LYS A 60 7.01 0.19 -4.50
C LYS A 60 8.43 -0.19 -4.06
N ASP A 61 9.39 -0.22 -4.96
CA ASP A 61 10.80 -0.52 -4.63
C ASP A 61 11.38 0.48 -3.62
N PHE A 62 11.05 1.77 -3.74
CA PHE A 62 11.42 2.76 -2.75
C PHE A 62 10.84 2.45 -1.37
N LEU A 63 9.53 2.17 -1.29
CA LEU A 63 8.82 1.87 -0.05
C LEU A 63 9.32 0.58 0.61
N LEU A 64 9.65 -0.44 -0.18
CA LEU A 64 10.20 -1.71 0.28
C LEU A 64 11.69 -1.62 0.69
N GLY A 65 12.35 -0.49 0.42
CA GLY A 65 13.78 -0.32 0.71
C GLY A 65 14.71 -1.02 -0.29
N ASN A 66 14.22 -1.36 -1.47
CA ASN A 66 15.03 -1.91 -2.57
C ASN A 66 15.91 -0.83 -3.23
N LEU A 67 15.60 0.46 -2.99
CA LEU A 67 16.42 1.58 -3.41
C LEU A 67 17.34 2.05 -2.28
N ALA A 68 18.55 2.50 -2.66
CA ALA A 68 19.52 3.03 -1.70
C ALA A 68 19.09 4.38 -1.09
N ASP A 69 18.23 5.12 -1.79
CA ASP A 69 17.71 6.40 -1.32
C ASP A 69 16.67 6.20 -0.22
N ASN A 70 16.83 6.91 0.90
CA ASN A 70 15.87 6.92 2.01
C ASN A 70 14.98 8.17 2.06
N THR A 71 15.24 9.13 1.18
CA THR A 71 14.54 10.43 1.12
C THR A 71 14.24 10.80 -0.30
N ILE A 72 13.06 11.38 -0.52
CA ILE A 72 12.65 11.92 -1.82
C ILE A 72 12.09 13.33 -1.68
N ILE A 73 12.19 14.12 -2.75
CA ILE A 73 11.62 15.47 -2.82
C ILE A 73 10.26 15.37 -3.51
N ILE A 74 9.19 15.72 -2.80
CA ILE A 74 7.83 15.65 -3.32
C ILE A 74 7.17 17.04 -3.38
N SER A 75 6.21 17.19 -4.29
CA SER A 75 5.27 18.32 -4.27
C SER A 75 4.09 17.99 -3.35
N GLN A 76 3.38 19.01 -2.88
CA GLN A 76 2.15 18.82 -2.11
C GLN A 76 1.06 18.11 -2.92
N SER A 77 1.02 18.33 -4.24
CA SER A 77 0.08 17.62 -5.13
C SER A 77 0.38 16.12 -5.16
N TRP A 78 1.66 15.75 -5.26
CA TRP A 78 2.10 14.36 -5.24
C TRP A 78 1.75 13.69 -3.91
N GLU A 79 2.00 14.38 -2.79
CA GLU A 79 1.67 13.89 -1.45
C GLU A 79 0.16 13.63 -1.30
N ASN A 80 -0.67 14.55 -1.78
CA ASN A 80 -2.12 14.39 -1.76
C ASN A 80 -2.59 13.20 -2.62
N GLU A 81 -1.97 12.99 -3.79
CA GLU A 81 -2.25 11.82 -4.63
C GLU A 81 -1.82 10.51 -3.96
N PHE A 82 -0.66 10.51 -3.30
CA PHE A 82 -0.17 9.37 -2.52
C PHE A 82 -1.16 8.97 -1.43
N ILE A 83 -1.59 9.94 -0.61
CA ILE A 83 -2.56 9.72 0.48
C ILE A 83 -3.89 9.23 -0.08
N LYS A 84 -4.37 9.87 -1.16
CA LYS A 84 -5.63 9.50 -1.82
C LYS A 84 -5.60 8.06 -2.34
N ASN A 85 -4.53 7.68 -3.04
CA ASN A 85 -4.39 6.34 -3.62
C ASN A 85 -4.24 5.26 -2.54
N THR A 86 -3.49 5.56 -1.48
CA THR A 86 -3.36 4.69 -0.30
C THR A 86 -4.72 4.46 0.35
N LYS A 87 -5.48 5.54 0.58
CA LYS A 87 -6.83 5.44 1.14
C LYS A 87 -7.77 4.63 0.26
N LEU A 88 -7.78 4.90 -1.04
CA LEU A 88 -8.62 4.18 -2.01
C LEU A 88 -8.34 2.68 -2.00
N TRP A 89 -7.07 2.27 -1.85
CA TRP A 89 -6.72 0.86 -1.74
C TRP A 89 -7.15 0.25 -0.41
N ALA A 90 -6.91 0.94 0.71
CA ALA A 90 -7.29 0.48 2.04
C ALA A 90 -8.81 0.30 2.25
N GLU A 91 -9.61 1.05 1.49
CA GLU A 91 -11.08 0.95 1.50
C GLU A 91 -11.62 0.07 0.35
N SER A 92 -10.75 -0.48 -0.50
CA SER A 92 -11.18 -1.26 -1.66
C SER A 92 -11.66 -2.65 -1.26
N PHE A 93 -12.67 -3.15 -1.99
CA PHE A 93 -13.15 -4.51 -1.81
C PHE A 93 -12.05 -5.53 -2.16
N GLU A 94 -11.21 -5.22 -3.15
CA GLU A 94 -10.11 -6.06 -3.59
C GLU A 94 -9.05 -6.25 -2.51
N TRP A 95 -8.74 -5.20 -1.75
CA TRP A 95 -7.89 -5.34 -0.56
C TRP A 95 -8.63 -6.10 0.54
N LEU A 96 -9.79 -5.59 0.97
CA LEU A 96 -10.48 -6.05 2.17
C LEU A 96 -11.06 -7.45 2.07
N HIS A 97 -11.45 -7.89 0.88
CA HIS A 97 -12.18 -9.15 0.66
C HIS A 97 -11.68 -9.93 -0.55
N GLY A 98 -10.68 -9.41 -1.28
CA GLY A 98 -10.12 -10.09 -2.43
C GLY A 98 -9.46 -11.40 -2.01
N ASN A 99 -9.71 -12.46 -2.77
CA ASN A 99 -9.02 -13.74 -2.55
C ASN A 99 -7.56 -13.64 -3.05
N ASP A 100 -6.66 -14.53 -2.64
CA ASP A 100 -5.24 -14.46 -3.04
C ASP A 100 -5.04 -14.54 -4.57
N TYR A 101 -6.00 -15.13 -5.27
CA TYR A 101 -6.07 -15.13 -6.74
C TYR A 101 -6.27 -13.73 -7.35
N PHE A 102 -6.98 -12.82 -6.66
CA PHE A 102 -7.16 -11.42 -7.09
C PHE A 102 -5.89 -10.59 -6.90
N LEU A 103 -5.06 -10.96 -5.93
CA LEU A 103 -3.76 -10.36 -5.63
C LEU A 103 -2.63 -10.97 -6.49
N SER A 104 -2.89 -12.09 -7.18
CA SER A 104 -1.93 -12.68 -8.11
C SER A 104 -1.54 -11.71 -9.23
N GLU A 105 -0.27 -11.74 -9.64
CA GLU A 105 0.31 -10.87 -10.69
C GLU A 105 -0.52 -10.87 -11.98
N ALA A 106 -1.19 -11.98 -12.29
CA ALA A 106 -2.01 -12.15 -13.50
C ALA A 106 -3.28 -11.27 -13.47
N HIS A 107 -3.90 -11.10 -12.30
CA HIS A 107 -5.13 -10.31 -12.16
C HIS A 107 -4.83 -8.81 -11.98
N THR A 108 -3.80 -8.48 -11.20
CA THR A 108 -3.29 -7.11 -11.05
C THR A 108 -2.82 -6.52 -12.39
N SER A 109 -2.20 -7.33 -13.26
CA SER A 109 -1.84 -6.93 -14.64
C SER A 109 -3.05 -6.63 -15.53
N GLY A 110 -4.21 -7.27 -15.30
CA GLY A 110 -5.44 -7.04 -16.04
C GLY A 110 -6.16 -5.74 -15.68
N ILE A 111 -6.18 -5.39 -14.39
CA ILE A 111 -6.75 -4.13 -13.86
C ILE A 111 -5.91 -2.91 -14.28
N ASN A 112 -4.62 -3.12 -14.54
CA ASN A 112 -3.63 -2.07 -14.79
C ASN A 112 -3.60 -1.47 -16.20
N LYS A 113 -4.43 -1.94 -17.15
CA LYS A 113 -4.32 -1.48 -18.55
C LYS A 113 -4.72 -0.02 -18.81
N ASN A 114 -5.37 0.68 -17.87
CA ASN A 114 -5.85 2.06 -18.06
C ASN A 114 -5.70 2.98 -16.84
N LYS A 115 -4.94 2.60 -15.80
CA LYS A 115 -4.78 3.42 -14.59
C LYS A 115 -3.54 4.31 -14.69
N HIS A 116 -3.68 5.59 -14.35
CA HIS A 116 -2.54 6.47 -14.10
C HIS A 116 -1.86 6.03 -12.80
N PHE A 117 -0.62 5.58 -12.89
CA PHE A 117 0.19 5.21 -11.73
C PHE A 117 0.84 6.45 -11.13
N LEU A 118 0.83 6.54 -9.81
CA LEU A 118 1.71 7.45 -9.10
C LEU A 118 3.13 6.90 -9.19
N THR A 119 4.03 7.71 -9.71
CA THR A 119 5.44 7.38 -9.93
C THR A 119 6.31 8.22 -8.99
N LEU A 120 7.53 7.76 -8.70
CA LEU A 120 8.51 8.61 -8.01
C LEU A 120 8.75 9.91 -8.81
N PRO A 121 8.86 11.08 -8.16
CA PRO A 121 8.93 12.38 -8.84
C PRO A 121 10.31 12.70 -9.48
N TYR A 122 11.00 11.72 -10.07
CA TYR A 122 12.33 11.85 -10.68
C TYR A 122 12.35 11.47 -12.16
#